data_AF-A0A259LR72-F1
#
_entry.id   AF-A0A259LR72-F1
#
_cell.length_a   1.000
_cell.length_b   1.000
_cell.length_c   1.000
_cell.angle_alpha   90.00
_cell.angle_beta   90.00
_cell.angle_gamma   90.00
#
_symmetry.space_group_name_H-M   'P 1'
#
loop_
_entity.id
_entity.type
_entity.pdbx_description
1 polymer ?
#
loop_
_entity_poly.entity_id
_entity_poly.type
_entity_poly.pdbx_seq_one_letter_code
_entity_poly.pdbx_strand_id
1 'polypeptide(L)'
;MTHSMTDDRLIELIEIWGADPASWPAAERAAGEALLRAHPERFAGVLAEARALDGLLGDLPEPEMPRGLTEAIIAAAPRARTAPRGGRQGWFGLKTPWAPASGFAAAALGLLMGLTVAPTASANDEMTAEVQELVVSALGFDTATYAVEDVE
;
A
#
# COMPACT_ATOMS: atom_id res chain seq x y z
N MET A 1 16.48 6.55 13.76
CA MET A 1 17.33 5.38 14.07
C MET A 1 18.16 5.12 12.83
N THR A 2 19.48 5.25 12.90
CA THR A 2 20.36 4.90 11.78
C THR A 2 20.59 3.40 11.84
N HIS A 3 19.91 2.63 11.00
CA HIS A 3 20.23 1.21 10.82
C HIS A 3 21.63 1.10 10.20
N SER A 4 22.47 0.23 10.75
CA SER A 4 23.76 -0.09 10.15
C SER A 4 23.52 -0.81 8.83
N MET A 5 24.15 -0.34 7.75
CA MET A 5 24.02 -0.93 6.43
C MET A 5 24.76 -2.27 6.37
N THR A 6 24.02 -3.36 6.18
CA THR A 6 24.53 -4.72 5.97
C THR A 6 24.30 -5.14 4.53
N ASP A 7 24.96 -6.21 4.09
CA ASP A 7 24.76 -6.74 2.74
C ASP A 7 23.30 -7.16 2.51
N ASP A 8 22.69 -7.86 3.47
CA ASP A 8 21.30 -8.30 3.39
C ASP A 8 20.33 -7.11 3.30
N ARG A 9 20.58 -6.05 4.07
CA ARG A 9 19.74 -4.84 4.02
C ARG A 9 19.87 -4.12 2.68
N LEU A 10 21.05 -4.12 2.08
CA LEU A 10 21.25 -3.55 0.75
C LEU A 10 20.53 -4.37 -0.33
N ILE A 11 20.55 -5.70 -0.23
CA ILE A 11 19.79 -6.58 -1.13
C ILE A 11 18.30 -6.29 -1.01
N GLU A 12 17.77 -6.23 0.21
CA GLU A 12 16.36 -5.89 0.47
C GLU A 12 15.99 -4.50 -0.09
N LEU A 13 16.89 -3.52 0.02
CA LEU A 13 16.67 -2.20 -0.59
C LEU A 13 16.58 -2.28 -2.12
N ILE A 14 17.43 -3.08 -2.77
CA ILE A 14 17.39 -3.27 -4.23
C ILE A 14 16.11 -4.00 -4.65
N GLU A 15 15.68 -5.01 -3.89
CA GLU A 15 14.46 -5.78 -4.18
C GLU A 15 13.19 -4.92 -4.03
N ILE A 16 13.13 -4.06 -3.02
CA ILE A 16 11.94 -3.23 -2.75
C ILE A 16 11.91 -1.98 -3.65
N TRP A 17 13.05 -1.32 -3.84
CA TRP A 17 13.11 0.01 -4.47
C TRP A 17 13.73 0.01 -5.87
N GLY A 18 14.26 -1.13 -6.32
CA GLY A 18 14.89 -1.27 -7.63
C GLY A 18 16.37 -0.87 -7.66
N ALA A 19 16.92 -0.86 -8.87
CA ALA A 19 18.35 -0.69 -9.11
C ALA A 19 18.83 0.78 -8.98
N ASP A 20 17.92 1.76 -8.93
CA ASP A 20 18.24 3.17 -8.84
C ASP A 20 18.35 3.66 -7.38
N PRO A 21 19.55 4.08 -6.91
CA PRO A 21 19.73 4.62 -5.56
C PRO A 21 18.90 5.89 -5.26
N ALA A 22 18.48 6.63 -6.28
CA ALA A 22 17.65 7.83 -6.09
C ALA A 22 16.28 7.46 -5.48
N SER A 23 15.76 6.27 -5.79
CA SER A 23 14.50 5.74 -5.27
C SER A 23 14.60 5.29 -3.81
N TRP A 24 15.81 5.04 -3.30
CA TRP A 24 15.99 4.51 -1.96
C TRP A 24 15.64 5.51 -0.85
N PRO A 25 15.25 5.04 0.35
CA PRO A 25 15.00 5.88 1.52
C PRO A 25 16.19 6.78 1.85
N ALA A 26 15.93 8.07 2.08
CA ALA A 26 16.97 9.08 2.30
C ALA A 26 17.91 8.76 3.48
N ALA A 27 17.40 8.08 4.51
CA ALA A 27 18.18 7.69 5.69
C ALA A 27 19.25 6.61 5.38
N GLU A 28 19.02 5.80 4.35
CA GLU A 28 19.82 4.62 4.03
C GLU A 28 20.61 4.77 2.73
N ARG A 29 20.21 5.68 1.84
CA ARG A 29 20.82 5.90 0.52
C ARG A 29 22.34 6.06 0.56
N ALA A 30 22.84 6.98 1.39
CA ALA A 30 24.27 7.26 1.45
C ALA A 30 25.09 6.05 1.93
N ALA A 31 24.55 5.26 2.85
CA ALA A 31 25.21 4.06 3.36
C ALA A 31 25.17 2.91 2.33
N GLY A 32 24.05 2.75 1.62
CA GLY A 32 23.91 1.77 0.55
C GLY A 32 24.84 2.05 -0.63
N GLU A 33 24.93 3.31 -1.06
CA GLU A 33 25.87 3.74 -2.11
C GLU A 33 27.34 3.52 -1.72
N ALA A 34 27.68 3.75 -0.45
CA ALA A 34 29.03 3.49 0.05
C ALA A 34 29.36 1.99 -0.01
N LEU A 35 28.43 1.13 0.38
CA LEU A 35 28.60 -0.32 0.37
C LEU A 35 28.65 -0.89 -1.06
N LEU A 36 27.79 -0.39 -1.97
CA LEU A 36 27.86 -0.71 -3.40
C LEU A 36 29.21 -0.34 -4.01
N ARG A 37 29.76 0.83 -3.67
CA ARG A 37 31.05 1.29 -4.19
C ARG A 37 32.22 0.47 -3.65
N ALA A 38 32.11 -0.01 -2.40
CA ALA A 38 33.14 -0.85 -1.78
C ALA A 38 33.18 -2.26 -2.39
N HIS A 39 32.03 -2.83 -2.75
CA HIS A 39 31.90 -4.21 -3.21
C HIS A 39 30.97 -4.36 -4.43
N PRO A 40 31.30 -3.74 -5.59
CA PRO A 40 30.40 -3.70 -6.74
C PRO A 40 30.09 -5.10 -7.31
N GLU A 41 31.10 -5.98 -7.36
CA GLU A 41 30.96 -7.33 -7.90
C GLU A 41 29.99 -8.20 -7.09
N ARG A 42 29.83 -7.91 -5.79
CA ARG A 42 28.98 -8.70 -4.90
C ARG A 42 27.49 -8.49 -5.19
N PHE A 43 27.10 -7.29 -5.60
CA PHE A 43 25.71 -6.92 -5.87
C PHE A 43 25.39 -6.86 -7.37
N ALA A 44 26.37 -7.16 -8.23
CA ALA A 44 26.22 -7.08 -9.68
C ALA A 44 25.05 -7.94 -10.20
N GLY A 45 24.87 -9.15 -9.67
CA GLY A 45 23.77 -10.04 -10.04
C GLY A 45 22.39 -9.45 -9.70
N VAL A 46 22.20 -9.08 -8.42
CA VAL A 46 20.93 -8.51 -7.94
C VAL A 46 20.58 -7.20 -8.65
N LEU A 47 21.58 -6.34 -8.88
CA LEU A 47 21.38 -5.11 -9.64
C LEU A 47 21.09 -5.36 -11.13
N ALA A 48 21.64 -6.43 -11.73
CA ALA A 48 21.33 -6.77 -13.11
C ALA A 48 19.89 -7.27 -13.26
N GLU A 49 19.42 -8.09 -12.31
CA GLU A 49 18.04 -8.57 -12.26
C GLU A 49 17.05 -7.41 -12.07
N ALA A 50 17.31 -6.53 -11.10
CA ALA A 50 16.48 -5.35 -10.89
C ALA A 50 16.43 -4.44 -12.12
N ARG A 51 17.57 -4.19 -12.80
CA ARG A 51 17.58 -3.41 -14.07
C ARG A 51 16.85 -4.10 -15.21
N ALA A 52 16.88 -5.43 -15.28
CA ALA A 52 16.15 -6.16 -16.30
C ALA A 52 14.64 -5.95 -16.11
N LEU A 53 14.15 -6.02 -14.87
CA LEU A 53 12.76 -5.73 -14.54
C LEU A 53 12.40 -4.27 -14.86
N ASP A 54 13.24 -3.32 -14.44
CA ASP A 54 13.04 -1.89 -14.74
C ASP A 54 12.97 -1.63 -16.26
N GLY A 55 13.79 -2.33 -17.05
CA GLY A 55 13.76 -2.28 -18.50
C GLY A 55 12.44 -2.80 -19.09
N LEU A 56 11.97 -3.96 -18.63
CA LEU A 56 10.68 -4.51 -19.06
C LEU A 56 9.51 -3.57 -18.75
N LEU A 57 9.55 -2.88 -17.61
CA LEU A 57 8.54 -1.90 -17.23
C LEU A 57 8.67 -0.59 -18.02
N GLY A 58 9.90 -0.14 -18.30
CA GLY A 58 10.18 1.06 -19.08
C GLY A 58 9.83 0.95 -20.57
N ASP A 59 9.79 -0.27 -21.10
CA ASP A 59 9.38 -0.54 -22.49
C ASP A 59 7.85 -0.47 -22.70
N LEU A 60 7.08 -0.35 -21.61
CA LEU A 60 5.63 -0.17 -21.72
C LEU A 60 5.32 1.20 -22.36
N PRO A 61 4.31 1.27 -23.25
CA PRO A 61 3.92 2.51 -23.87
C PRO A 61 3.47 3.51 -22.81
N GLU A 62 4.04 4.71 -22.83
CA GLU A 62 3.62 5.79 -21.93
C GLU A 62 2.14 6.10 -22.17
N PRO A 63 1.29 6.07 -21.13
CA PRO A 63 -0.12 6.38 -21.29
C PRO A 63 -0.31 7.83 -21.74
N GLU A 64 -1.03 8.04 -22.84
CA GLU A 64 -1.44 9.38 -23.24
C GLU A 64 -2.36 9.98 -22.17
N MET A 65 -1.93 11.05 -21.50
CA MET A 65 -2.78 11.79 -20.57
C MET A 65 -3.75 12.70 -21.35
N PRO A 66 -5.07 12.45 -21.32
CA PRO A 66 -6.02 13.30 -22.03
C PRO A 66 -6.09 14.69 -21.36
N ARG A 67 -6.20 15.74 -22.18
CA ARG A 67 -6.19 17.15 -21.73
C ARG A 67 -7.27 17.54 -20.70
N GLY A 68 -8.27 16.68 -20.45
CA GLY A 68 -9.34 16.89 -19.48
C GLY A 68 -9.33 15.94 -18.28
N LEU A 69 -8.29 15.09 -18.10
CA LEU A 69 -8.28 14.09 -17.03
C LEU A 69 -8.44 14.72 -15.64
N THR A 70 -7.75 15.84 -15.40
CA THR A 70 -7.84 16.56 -14.13
C THR A 70 -9.27 17.04 -13.85
N GLU A 71 -9.95 17.59 -14.84
CA GLU A 71 -11.34 18.04 -14.71
C GLU A 71 -12.29 16.86 -14.47
N ALA A 72 -12.07 15.74 -15.16
CA ALA A 72 -12.84 14.51 -14.99
C ALA A 72 -12.68 13.93 -13.57
N ILE A 73 -11.46 13.89 -13.02
CA ILE A 73 -11.18 13.45 -11.65
C ILE A 73 -11.88 14.36 -10.64
N ILE A 74 -11.78 15.69 -10.81
CA ILE A 74 -12.46 16.65 -9.94
C ILE A 74 -13.98 16.48 -9.99
N ALA A 75 -14.54 16.25 -11.19
CA ALA A 75 -15.97 16.03 -11.36
C ALA A 75 -16.46 14.72 -10.70
N ALA A 76 -15.65 13.67 -10.78
CA ALA A 76 -15.91 12.34 -10.21
C ALA A 76 -15.64 12.24 -8.70
N ALA A 77 -14.94 13.20 -8.11
CA ALA A 77 -14.65 13.20 -6.68
C ALA A 77 -15.96 13.10 -5.86
N PRO A 78 -16.02 12.20 -4.85
CA PRO A 78 -17.20 12.06 -4.00
C PRO A 78 -17.49 13.38 -3.29
N ARG A 79 -18.58 14.06 -3.66
CA ARG A 79 -19.01 15.25 -2.95
C ARG A 79 -19.52 14.83 -1.57
N ALA A 80 -19.00 15.46 -0.52
CA ALA A 80 -19.54 15.30 0.82
C ALA A 80 -21.06 15.55 0.77
N ARG A 81 -21.85 14.54 1.11
CA ARG A 81 -23.31 14.65 1.16
C ARG A 81 -23.62 15.72 2.19
N THR A 82 -24.00 16.91 1.74
CA THR A 82 -24.43 17.98 2.63
C THR A 82 -25.64 17.45 3.36
N ALA A 83 -25.49 17.14 4.65
CA ALA A 83 -26.62 16.81 5.50
C ALA A 83 -27.66 17.93 5.35
N PRO A 84 -28.95 17.61 5.15
CA PRO A 84 -29.97 18.64 4.97
C PRO A 84 -29.88 19.64 6.13
N ARG A 85 -29.72 20.92 5.78
CA ARG A 85 -29.79 22.07 6.72
C ARG A 85 -31.24 22.31 7.16
N GLY A 86 -31.95 21.25 7.55
CA GLY A 86 -33.32 21.30 8.02
C GLY A 86 -33.46 20.30 9.15
N GLY A 87 -33.57 20.80 10.38
CA GLY A 87 -33.92 19.96 11.54
C GLY A 87 -32.92 19.92 12.70
N ARG A 88 -32.05 20.93 12.89
CA ARG A 88 -31.38 21.14 14.20
C ARG A 88 -32.27 21.90 15.21
N GLN A 89 -33.58 21.86 15.04
CA GLN A 89 -34.54 22.44 15.96
C GLN A 89 -35.45 21.32 16.51
N GLY A 90 -34.86 20.44 17.30
CA GLY A 90 -35.58 19.34 17.94
C GLY A 90 -34.71 18.55 18.92
N TRP A 91 -33.41 18.41 18.64
CA TRP A 91 -32.51 17.65 19.52
C TRP A 91 -32.00 18.42 20.75
N PHE A 92 -31.96 19.76 20.68
CA PHE A 92 -31.61 20.60 21.85
C PHE A 92 -32.73 20.71 22.90
N GLY A 93 -33.81 19.93 22.77
CA GLY A 93 -34.87 19.82 23.79
C GLY A 93 -34.56 18.82 24.91
N LEU A 94 -33.53 17.98 24.79
CA LEU A 94 -33.18 17.00 25.83
C LEU A 94 -32.22 17.63 26.85
N LYS A 95 -32.78 18.05 28.00
CA LYS A 95 -32.05 18.46 29.21
C LYS A 95 -31.38 17.25 29.87
N THR A 96 -30.47 16.56 29.18
CA THR A 96 -29.74 15.41 29.74
C THR A 96 -28.24 15.73 29.71
N PRO A 97 -27.62 16.06 30.84
CA PRO A 97 -26.25 16.59 30.90
C PRO A 97 -25.11 15.59 30.57
N TRP A 98 -25.43 14.36 30.14
CA TRP A 98 -24.45 13.27 29.98
C TRP A 98 -24.35 12.71 28.55
N ALA A 99 -24.84 13.44 27.55
CA ALA A 99 -24.96 12.93 26.18
C ALA A 99 -23.72 13.01 25.25
N PRO A 100 -22.57 13.66 25.52
CA PRO A 100 -21.49 13.74 24.53
C PRO A 100 -20.41 12.64 24.66
N ALA A 101 -20.64 11.55 25.39
CA ALA A 101 -19.61 10.51 25.59
C ALA A 101 -19.68 9.34 24.59
N SER A 102 -20.81 9.09 23.92
CA SER A 102 -20.98 7.90 23.06
C SER A 102 -20.35 8.02 21.67
N GLY A 103 -20.10 9.24 21.18
CA GLY A 103 -19.53 9.44 19.83
C GLY A 103 -18.04 9.13 19.72
N PHE A 104 -17.26 9.34 20.80
CA PHE A 104 -15.82 9.06 20.79
C PHE A 104 -15.49 7.57 20.97
N ALA A 105 -16.37 6.78 21.59
CA ALA A 105 -16.12 5.36 21.80
C ALA A 105 -16.07 4.55 20.49
N ALA A 106 -16.92 4.89 19.51
CA ALA A 106 -16.92 4.21 18.20
C ALA A 106 -15.65 4.54 17.38
N ALA A 107 -15.16 5.79 17.45
CA ALA A 107 -13.92 6.18 16.81
C ALA A 107 -12.70 5.53 17.47
N ALA A 108 -12.69 5.40 18.81
CA ALA A 108 -11.62 4.74 19.53
C ALA A 108 -11.56 3.22 19.26
N LEU A 109 -12.70 2.53 19.18
CA LEU A 109 -12.75 1.10 18.84
C LEU A 109 -12.30 0.83 17.40
N GLY A 110 -12.68 1.68 16.44
CA GLY A 110 -12.20 1.56 15.06
C GLY A 110 -10.69 1.82 14.92
N LEU A 111 -10.16 2.83 15.62
CA LEU A 111 -8.73 3.12 15.64
C LEU A 111 -7.92 2.02 16.33
N LEU A 112 -8.43 1.45 17.43
CA LEU A 112 -7.82 0.31 18.13
C LEU A 112 -7.79 -0.93 17.24
N MET A 113 -8.91 -1.28 16.59
CA MET A 113 -8.96 -2.42 15.66
C MET A 113 -7.99 -2.21 14.48
N GLY A 114 -7.88 -0.99 13.95
CA GLY A 114 -6.93 -0.66 12.88
C GLY A 114 -5.46 -0.77 13.29
N LEU A 115 -5.10 -0.39 14.53
CA LEU A 115 -3.72 -0.47 15.02
C LEU A 115 -3.32 -1.88 15.49
N THR A 116 -4.25 -2.75 15.89
CA THR A 116 -3.95 -4.12 16.34
C THR A 116 -3.99 -5.16 15.21
N VAL A 117 -4.67 -4.86 14.09
CA VAL A 117 -4.71 -5.73 12.89
C VAL A 117 -3.51 -5.48 11.98
N ALA A 118 -2.94 -4.27 11.98
CA ALA A 118 -1.78 -3.94 11.15
C ALA A 118 -0.48 -4.72 11.46
N PRO A 119 -0.20 -5.19 12.71
CA PRO A 119 0.95 -6.05 12.98
C PRO A 119 0.61 -7.53 13.18
N THR A 120 -0.67 -7.95 13.16
CA THR A 120 -1.05 -9.37 13.34
C THR A 120 -1.42 -10.07 12.04
N ALA A 121 -1.59 -9.33 10.93
CA ALA A 121 -1.69 -9.91 9.59
C ALA A 121 -0.43 -10.68 9.15
N SER A 122 0.69 -10.54 9.86
CA SER A 122 1.92 -11.32 9.61
C SER A 122 2.05 -12.59 10.44
N ALA A 123 0.99 -13.05 11.15
CA ALA A 123 1.12 -14.17 12.10
C ALA A 123 0.06 -15.29 12.00
N ASN A 124 -0.94 -15.22 11.13
CA ASN A 124 -1.90 -16.33 10.94
C ASN A 124 -2.01 -16.70 9.45
N ASP A 125 -1.22 -17.70 9.05
CA ASP A 125 -1.18 -18.32 7.72
C ASP A 125 -2.59 -18.69 7.21
N GLU A 126 -3.45 -19.19 8.09
CA GLU A 126 -4.80 -19.67 7.76
C GLU A 126 -5.81 -18.55 7.47
N MET A 127 -5.68 -17.37 8.10
CA MET A 127 -6.59 -16.23 7.88
C MET A 127 -6.21 -15.42 6.64
N THR A 128 -4.96 -15.52 6.18
CA THR A 128 -4.51 -14.87 4.95
C THR A 128 -5.04 -15.57 3.70
N ALA A 129 -5.22 -16.88 3.73
CA ALA A 129 -5.74 -17.65 2.60
C ALA A 129 -7.19 -17.30 2.25
N GLU A 130 -8.08 -17.25 3.25
CA GLU A 130 -9.49 -16.88 3.03
C GLU A 130 -9.64 -15.41 2.58
N VAL A 131 -8.83 -14.51 3.13
CA VAL A 131 -8.83 -13.10 2.74
C VAL A 131 -8.26 -12.93 1.34
N GLN A 132 -7.21 -13.68 0.97
CA GLN A 132 -6.69 -13.70 -0.40
C GLN A 132 -7.74 -14.21 -1.38
N GLU A 133 -8.45 -15.29 -1.06
CA GLU A 133 -9.51 -15.84 -1.90
C GLU A 133 -10.67 -14.85 -2.11
N LEU A 134 -11.08 -14.15 -1.04
CA LEU A 134 -12.08 -13.08 -1.11
C LEU A 134 -11.62 -11.87 -1.94
N VAL A 135 -10.34 -11.50 -1.83
CA VAL A 135 -9.77 -10.41 -2.64
C VAL A 135 -9.65 -10.82 -4.10
N VAL A 136 -9.20 -12.04 -4.39
CA VAL A 136 -9.05 -12.58 -5.75
C VAL A 136 -10.41 -12.72 -6.45
N SER A 137 -11.42 -13.22 -5.72
CA SER A 137 -12.80 -13.29 -6.24
C SER A 137 -13.44 -11.91 -6.44
N ALA A 138 -13.19 -10.96 -5.54
CA ALA A 138 -13.66 -9.58 -5.69
C ALA A 138 -13.01 -8.83 -6.86
N LEU A 139 -11.77 -9.19 -7.20
CA LEU A 139 -11.04 -8.68 -8.36
C LEU A 139 -11.45 -9.38 -9.67
N GLY A 140 -12.34 -10.38 -9.61
CA GLY A 140 -12.87 -11.10 -10.78
C GLY A 140 -11.89 -12.11 -11.39
N PHE A 141 -10.84 -12.49 -10.67
CA PHE A 141 -9.94 -13.57 -11.09
C PHE A 141 -10.55 -14.91 -10.69
N ASP A 142 -11.15 -15.62 -11.64
CA ASP A 142 -11.63 -16.99 -11.45
C ASP A 142 -10.47 -17.97 -11.60
N THR A 143 -9.93 -18.44 -10.47
CA THR A 143 -8.83 -19.40 -10.42
C THR A 143 -9.24 -20.80 -10.92
N ALA A 144 -10.54 -21.06 -11.12
CA ALA A 144 -11.02 -22.35 -11.63
C ALA A 144 -10.59 -22.64 -13.08
N THR A 145 -10.18 -21.62 -13.84
CA THR A 145 -9.77 -21.82 -15.25
C THR A 145 -8.33 -22.34 -15.40
N TYR A 146 -7.48 -22.21 -14.38
CA TYR A 146 -6.06 -22.59 -14.46
C TYR A 146 -5.73 -23.97 -13.88
N ALA A 147 -6.72 -24.70 -13.34
CA ALA A 147 -6.49 -26.04 -12.78
C ALA A 147 -6.54 -27.17 -13.82
N VAL A 148 -6.59 -26.86 -15.13
CA VAL A 148 -6.66 -27.86 -16.20
C VAL A 148 -5.55 -27.61 -17.21
N GLU A 149 -4.31 -27.84 -16.82
CA GLU A 149 -3.23 -28.14 -17.77
C GLU A 149 -2.07 -28.91 -17.09
N ASP A 150 -2.41 -29.90 -16.25
CA ASP A 150 -1.55 -31.06 -16.09
C ASP A 150 -1.96 -32.09 -17.15
N VAL A 151 -1.37 -31.98 -18.34
CA VAL A 151 -1.46 -32.99 -19.40
C VAL A 151 -0.11 -33.66 -19.58
N GLU A 152 -0.09 -34.90 -19.07
CA GLU A 152 0.68 -36.10 -19.47
C GLU A 152 2.22 -36.12 -19.39
#